data_AF-C0C6E6-F1
#
_entry.id   AF-C0C6E6-F1
#
_cell.length_a   1.000
_cell.length_b   1.000
_cell.length_c   1.000
_cell.angle_alpha   90.00
_cell.angle_beta   90.00
_cell.angle_gamma   90.00
#
_symmetry.space_group_name_H-M   'P 1'
#
loop_
_entity.id
_entity.type
_entity.pdbx_description
1 polymer ?
#
loop_
_entity_poly.entity_id
_entity_poly.type
_entity_poly.pdbx_seq_one_letter_code
_entity_poly.pdbx_strand_id
1 'polypeptide(L)'
;MSFCSKCGKETGQGSKFCGNCGAPLKPVNIGLHTKRSTKIKMIVPTIAIISVCIIYMVSGIFSTEPVDSKHLKSGVSKAEGDSVGQNNEEPEAAVSSSDKVINEQTAAKAVGAFLQSDNLKTLSTTEYYEVRGDEAYRYNEMIYVPIYAPTGDRGLQFIYVAVANPASAFGDTTIFYEGEELQSGERLEEFQAYDYL
;
A
#
# COMPACT_ATOMS: atom_id res chain seq x y z
N MET A 1 25.11 13.54 -18.25
CA MET A 1 26.45 13.85 -18.82
C MET A 1 27.50 13.09 -17.99
N SER A 2 28.61 12.66 -18.58
CA SER A 2 29.66 11.89 -17.86
C SER A 2 31.00 12.62 -17.95
N PHE A 3 31.87 12.46 -16.95
CA PHE A 3 33.19 13.12 -16.91
C PHE A 3 34.32 12.10 -16.82
N CYS A 4 35.44 12.41 -17.46
CA CYS A 4 36.62 11.56 -17.43
C CYS A 4 37.29 11.60 -16.04
N SER A 5 37.44 10.44 -15.39
CA SER A 5 38.11 10.33 -14.09
C SER A 5 39.61 10.66 -14.10
N LYS A 6 40.24 10.72 -15.29
CA LYS A 6 41.67 11.06 -15.44
C LYS A 6 41.92 12.55 -15.70
N CYS A 7 41.05 13.23 -16.44
CA CYS A 7 41.30 14.61 -16.87
C CYS A 7 40.15 15.59 -16.59
N GLY A 8 39.02 15.12 -16.05
CA GLY A 8 37.88 15.95 -15.68
C GLY A 8 37.05 16.49 -16.85
N LYS A 9 37.43 16.22 -18.11
CA LYS A 9 36.68 16.70 -19.28
C LYS A 9 35.38 15.93 -19.47
N GLU A 10 34.36 16.62 -19.95
CA GLU A 10 33.07 16.02 -20.30
C GLU A 10 33.24 15.00 -21.44
N THR A 11 32.57 13.86 -21.29
CA THR A 11 32.59 12.74 -22.23
C THR A 11 31.17 12.41 -22.67
N GLY A 12 30.99 12.26 -23.99
CA GLY A 12 29.72 11.87 -24.59
C GLY A 12 29.29 10.47 -24.17
N GLN A 13 27.98 10.27 -23.99
CA GLN A 13 27.40 8.98 -23.61
C GLN A 13 27.76 7.91 -24.65
N GLY A 14 28.23 6.73 -24.19
CA GLY A 14 28.60 5.61 -25.05
C GLY A 14 30.03 5.61 -25.61
N SER A 15 30.85 6.61 -25.30
CA SER A 15 32.28 6.61 -25.70
C SER A 15 33.11 5.63 -24.87
N LYS A 16 33.93 4.79 -25.53
CA LYS A 16 34.82 3.81 -24.86
C LYS A 16 36.11 4.45 -24.31
N PHE A 17 36.50 5.61 -24.85
CA PHE A 17 37.73 6.31 -24.51
C PHE A 17 37.48 7.82 -24.42
N CYS A 18 38.26 8.52 -23.59
CA CYS A 18 38.22 9.96 -23.52
C CYS A 18 38.90 10.59 -24.75
N GLY A 19 38.18 11.43 -25.49
CA GLY A 19 38.73 12.13 -26.67
C GLY A 19 39.83 13.17 -26.34
N ASN A 20 40.06 13.48 -25.06
CA ASN A 20 41.05 14.47 -24.63
C ASN A 20 42.36 13.84 -24.14
N CYS A 21 42.29 12.75 -23.37
CA CYS A 21 43.47 12.12 -22.77
C CYS A 21 43.67 10.65 -23.16
N GLY A 22 42.77 10.06 -23.96
CA GLY A 22 42.84 8.67 -24.40
C GLY A 22 42.55 7.63 -23.31
N ALA A 23 42.23 8.04 -22.07
CA ALA A 23 41.96 7.10 -20.99
C ALA A 23 40.70 6.25 -21.30
N PRO A 24 40.71 4.94 -20.98
CA PRO A 24 39.54 4.09 -21.14
C PRO A 24 38.45 4.55 -20.17
N LEU A 25 37.25 4.77 -20.70
CA LEU A 25 36.07 5.06 -19.90
C LEU A 25 35.45 3.73 -19.52
N LYS A 26 35.20 3.51 -18.22
CA LYS A 26 34.49 2.31 -17.77
C LYS A 26 33.11 2.33 -18.44
N PRO A 27 32.74 1.31 -19.24
CA PRO A 27 31.41 1.25 -19.80
C PRO A 27 30.44 1.21 -18.62
N VAL A 28 29.62 2.26 -18.51
CA VAL A 28 28.41 2.17 -17.70
C VAL A 28 27.58 1.13 -18.43
N ASN A 29 27.65 -0.12 -17.99
CA ASN A 29 26.66 -1.11 -18.34
C ASN A 29 25.35 -0.55 -17.79
N ILE A 30 24.63 0.18 -18.63
CA ILE A 30 23.21 0.44 -18.45
C ILE A 30 22.59 -0.95 -18.64
N GLY A 31 22.65 -1.74 -17.58
CA GLY A 31 21.95 -3.00 -17.48
C GLY A 31 20.49 -2.65 -17.49
N LEU A 32 19.92 -2.49 -18.68
CA LEU A 32 18.53 -2.83 -18.93
C LEU A 32 18.41 -4.33 -18.64
N HIS A 33 18.39 -4.66 -17.35
CA HIS A 33 18.00 -5.95 -16.84
C HIS A 33 16.51 -6.07 -17.18
N THR A 34 16.22 -6.43 -18.42
CA THR A 34 14.91 -6.95 -18.78
C THR A 34 14.81 -8.27 -18.01
N LYS A 35 14.25 -8.19 -16.80
CA LYS A 35 13.96 -9.34 -15.94
C LYS A 35 12.91 -10.15 -16.70
N ARG A 36 13.39 -11.05 -17.57
CA ARG A 36 12.59 -11.98 -18.37
C ARG A 36 11.85 -12.89 -17.40
N SER A 37 10.67 -12.42 -17.00
CA SER A 37 9.78 -13.03 -16.02
C SER A 37 9.52 -14.48 -16.43
N THR A 38 10.04 -15.41 -15.65
CA THR A 38 9.90 -16.86 -15.82
C THR A 38 8.49 -17.35 -15.47
N LYS A 39 7.51 -16.43 -15.31
CA LYS A 39 6.14 -16.72 -14.85
C LYS A 39 5.28 -17.52 -15.84
N ILE A 40 5.72 -17.74 -17.08
CA ILE A 40 4.98 -18.58 -18.04
C ILE A 40 4.84 -20.03 -17.54
N LYS A 41 5.79 -20.54 -16.75
CA LYS A 41 5.69 -21.91 -16.20
C LYS A 41 4.67 -22.07 -15.06
N MET A 42 4.14 -20.98 -14.49
CA MET A 42 3.14 -21.06 -13.39
C MET A 42 1.69 -20.86 -13.84
N ILE A 43 1.42 -20.41 -15.07
CA ILE A 43 0.03 -20.14 -15.52
C ILE A 43 -0.70 -21.43 -15.95
N VAL A 44 0.03 -22.42 -16.47
CA VAL A 44 -0.54 -23.68 -16.97
C VAL A 44 -1.26 -24.52 -15.88
N PRO A 45 -0.71 -24.74 -14.67
CA PRO A 45 -1.39 -25.53 -13.64
C PRO A 45 -2.64 -24.82 -13.09
N THR A 46 -2.63 -23.48 -13.01
CA THR A 46 -3.75 -22.71 -12.45
C THR A 46 -4.99 -22.79 -13.33
N ILE A 47 -4.81 -22.69 -14.65
CA ILE A 47 -5.93 -22.82 -15.62
C ILE A 47 -6.54 -24.22 -15.57
N ALA A 48 -5.71 -25.27 -15.43
CA ALA A 48 -6.20 -26.64 -15.31
C ALA A 48 -7.09 -26.84 -14.07
N ILE A 49 -6.68 -26.32 -12.91
CA ILE A 49 -7.47 -26.40 -11.66
C ILE A 49 -8.81 -25.66 -11.80
N ILE A 50 -8.78 -24.44 -12.34
CA ILE A 50 -10.00 -23.64 -12.54
C ILE A 50 -10.98 -24.37 -13.48
N SER A 51 -10.48 -24.99 -14.56
CA SER A 51 -11.33 -25.75 -15.48
C SER A 51 -12.04 -26.93 -14.82
N VAL A 52 -11.36 -27.63 -13.90
CA VAL A 52 -11.95 -28.74 -13.13
C VAL A 52 -13.01 -28.22 -12.16
N CYS A 53 -12.75 -27.11 -11.44
CA CYS A 53 -13.73 -26.49 -10.55
C CYS A 53 -15.02 -26.07 -11.28
N ILE A 54 -14.90 -25.51 -12.48
CA ILE A 54 -16.07 -25.12 -13.28
C ILE A 54 -16.91 -26.34 -13.66
N ILE A 55 -16.28 -27.46 -14.04
CA ILE A 55 -16.99 -28.71 -14.37
C ILE A 55 -17.76 -29.25 -13.16
N TYR A 56 -17.16 -29.22 -11.97
CA TYR A 56 -17.83 -29.63 -10.74
C TYR A 56 -19.01 -28.72 -10.37
N MET A 57 -18.86 -27.41 -10.54
CA MET A 57 -19.95 -26.45 -10.29
C MET A 57 -21.14 -26.68 -11.23
N VAL A 58 -20.88 -26.89 -12.54
CA VAL A 58 -21.96 -27.15 -13.51
C VAL A 58 -22.65 -28.48 -13.23
N SER A 59 -21.90 -29.50 -12.79
CA SER A 59 -22.45 -30.81 -12.47
C SER A 59 -23.26 -30.82 -11.15
N GLY A 60 -22.91 -29.95 -10.19
CA GLY A 60 -23.59 -29.83 -8.89
C GLY A 60 -24.94 -29.11 -8.92
N ILE A 61 -25.26 -28.37 -9.99
CA ILE A 61 -26.49 -27.56 -10.08
C ILE A 61 -27.74 -28.41 -10.40
N PHE A 62 -27.59 -29.70 -10.75
CA PHE A 62 -28.72 -30.55 -11.18
C PHE A 62 -29.36 -31.41 -10.07
N SER A 63 -29.18 -31.08 -8.79
CA SER A 63 -29.85 -31.79 -7.68
C SER A 63 -30.48 -30.80 -6.70
N THR A 64 -31.52 -30.09 -7.14
CA THR A 64 -32.45 -29.42 -6.21
C THR A 64 -33.68 -30.30 -6.03
N GLU A 65 -33.74 -31.00 -4.90
CA GLU A 65 -35.01 -31.51 -4.37
C GLU A 65 -35.87 -30.31 -3.89
N PRO A 66 -37.20 -30.34 -4.05
CA PRO A 66 -38.09 -29.29 -3.58
C PRO A 66 -38.20 -29.32 -2.05
N VAL A 67 -37.69 -28.27 -1.39
CA VAL A 67 -37.78 -28.14 0.08
C VAL A 67 -39.13 -27.50 0.44
N ASP A 68 -40.02 -28.34 0.97
CA ASP A 68 -41.32 -27.98 1.51
C ASP A 68 -41.16 -27.07 2.75
N SER A 69 -41.65 -25.83 2.64
CA SER A 69 -41.53 -24.81 3.68
C SER A 69 -42.69 -24.89 4.66
N LYS A 70 -42.46 -25.45 5.86
CA LYS A 70 -43.34 -25.26 7.02
C LYS A 70 -42.55 -24.98 8.29
N HIS A 71 -42.97 -23.91 8.95
CA HIS A 71 -42.77 -23.55 10.36
C HIS A 71 -41.35 -23.16 10.83
N LEU A 72 -41.13 -21.86 11.01
CA LEU A 72 -40.30 -21.37 12.12
C LEU A 72 -41.06 -20.27 12.90
N LYS A 73 -41.42 -20.61 14.13
CA LYS A 73 -42.09 -19.75 15.11
C LYS A 73 -41.06 -18.81 15.75
N SER A 74 -41.50 -17.58 16.00
CA SER A 74 -40.83 -16.57 16.81
C SER A 74 -40.61 -17.05 18.25
N GLY A 75 -39.42 -16.78 18.79
CA GLY A 75 -39.12 -16.85 20.22
C GLY A 75 -38.40 -15.58 20.64
N VAL A 76 -39.17 -14.61 21.13
CA VAL A 76 -38.69 -13.43 21.88
C VAL A 76 -38.53 -13.87 23.33
N SER A 77 -37.30 -13.77 23.86
CA SER A 77 -37.02 -13.95 25.28
C SER A 77 -36.44 -12.67 25.84
N LYS A 78 -37.25 -12.06 26.70
CA LYS A 78 -36.99 -10.93 27.58
C LYS A 78 -35.96 -11.33 28.65
N ALA A 79 -34.96 -10.49 28.91
CA ALA A 79 -34.10 -10.60 30.07
C ALA A 79 -34.06 -9.24 30.80
N GLU A 80 -34.80 -9.16 31.90
CA GLU A 80 -34.63 -8.18 32.97
C GLU A 80 -33.52 -8.70 33.90
N GLY A 81 -32.57 -7.83 34.24
CA GLY A 81 -31.44 -8.13 35.11
C GLY A 81 -30.94 -6.85 35.77
N ASP A 82 -31.62 -6.47 36.84
CA ASP A 82 -31.23 -5.44 37.80
C ASP A 82 -30.04 -5.95 38.62
N SER A 83 -28.91 -5.22 38.65
CA SER A 83 -28.04 -5.21 39.84
C SER A 83 -27.07 -4.02 39.81
N VAL A 84 -27.27 -3.19 40.83
CA VAL A 84 -26.44 -2.07 41.28
C VAL A 84 -25.06 -2.57 41.70
N GLY A 85 -24.01 -1.98 41.14
CA GLY A 85 -22.62 -2.15 41.57
C GLY A 85 -21.84 -0.88 41.31
N GLN A 86 -21.80 0.01 42.31
CA GLN A 86 -20.93 1.19 42.34
C GLN A 86 -19.47 0.73 42.39
N ASN A 87 -18.76 0.89 41.27
CA ASN A 87 -17.31 0.90 41.25
C ASN A 87 -16.87 2.23 40.63
N ASN A 88 -15.91 2.87 41.29
CA ASN A 88 -15.43 4.20 41.00
C ASN A 88 -14.93 4.31 39.54
N GLU A 89 -15.76 4.93 38.69
CA GLU A 89 -15.36 5.46 37.39
C GLU A 89 -14.52 6.72 37.63
N GLU A 90 -13.21 6.55 37.55
CA GLU A 90 -12.35 7.60 37.01
C GLU A 90 -12.96 8.01 35.65
N PRO A 91 -13.13 9.30 35.33
CA PRO A 91 -13.93 9.70 34.18
C PRO A 91 -13.25 9.20 32.90
N GLU A 92 -13.69 8.04 32.41
CA GLU A 92 -13.62 7.69 31.01
C GLU A 92 -14.44 8.78 30.31
N ALA A 93 -13.73 9.79 29.82
CA ALA A 93 -14.29 10.73 28.87
C ALA A 93 -14.84 9.86 27.75
N ALA A 94 -16.17 9.73 27.70
CA ALA A 94 -16.89 9.16 26.59
C ALA A 94 -16.52 10.02 25.37
N VAL A 95 -15.46 9.62 24.68
CA VAL A 95 -15.02 10.24 23.45
C VAL A 95 -16.15 9.95 22.47
N SER A 96 -17.00 10.95 22.28
CA SER A 96 -18.07 10.95 21.31
C SER A 96 -17.51 10.44 19.99
N SER A 97 -17.97 9.26 19.56
CA SER A 97 -17.55 8.58 18.34
C SER A 97 -17.89 9.37 17.06
N SER A 98 -18.53 10.54 17.19
CA SER A 98 -18.86 11.47 16.11
C SER A 98 -17.72 12.40 15.67
N ASP A 99 -16.66 12.57 16.47
CA ASP A 99 -15.70 13.68 16.25
C ASP A 99 -14.30 13.22 15.82
N LYS A 100 -14.11 11.93 15.55
CA LYS A 100 -12.87 11.39 15.00
C LYS A 100 -12.80 11.64 13.48
N VAL A 101 -12.82 12.91 13.09
CA VAL A 101 -12.49 13.31 11.72
C VAL A 101 -10.96 13.37 11.63
N ILE A 102 -10.36 12.53 10.79
CA ILE A 102 -8.93 12.60 10.50
C ILE A 102 -8.68 13.85 9.66
N ASN A 103 -7.82 14.75 10.16
CA ASN A 103 -7.27 15.87 9.39
C ASN A 103 -5.92 15.48 8.76
N GLU A 104 -5.42 16.34 7.88
CA GLU A 104 -4.21 16.13 7.06
C GLU A 104 -2.99 15.85 7.93
N GLN A 105 -2.83 16.61 9.03
CA GLN A 105 -1.72 16.46 9.96
C GLN A 105 -1.80 15.14 10.74
N THR A 106 -3.01 14.73 11.12
CA THR A 106 -3.26 13.47 11.83
C THR A 106 -2.97 12.29 10.91
N ALA A 107 -3.43 12.33 9.65
CA ALA A 107 -3.10 11.31 8.65
C ALA A 107 -1.58 11.19 8.45
N ALA A 108 -0.87 12.31 8.30
CA ALA A 108 0.57 12.31 8.16
C ALA A 108 1.30 11.70 9.36
N LYS A 109 0.84 12.00 10.58
CA LYS A 109 1.39 11.40 11.82
C LYS A 109 1.20 9.88 11.82
N ALA A 110 0.00 9.39 11.48
CA ALA A 110 -0.29 7.96 11.42
C ALA A 110 0.58 7.23 10.39
N VAL A 111 0.73 7.80 9.19
CA VAL A 111 1.59 7.25 8.13
C VAL A 111 3.06 7.21 8.58
N GLY A 112 3.54 8.28 9.23
CA GLY A 112 4.90 8.33 9.76
C GLY A 112 5.16 7.26 10.84
N ALA A 113 4.20 7.06 11.75
CA ALA A 113 4.29 6.01 12.77
C ALA A 113 4.21 4.59 12.18
N PHE A 114 3.37 4.36 11.16
CA PHE A 114 3.33 3.10 10.41
C PHE A 114 4.67 2.76 9.77
N LEU A 115 5.31 3.72 9.10
CA LEU A 115 6.61 3.52 8.46
C LEU A 115 7.73 3.17 9.46
N GLN A 116 7.60 3.61 10.71
CA GLN A 116 8.56 3.32 11.78
C GLN A 116 8.31 1.98 12.48
N SER A 117 7.16 1.33 12.28
CA SER A 117 6.73 0.20 13.12
C SER A 117 7.31 -1.16 12.70
N ASP A 118 8.35 -1.21 11.85
CA ASP A 118 8.95 -2.43 11.25
C ASP A 118 7.96 -3.41 10.58
N ASN A 119 6.69 -3.02 10.38
CA ASN A 119 5.62 -3.87 9.83
C ASN A 119 5.50 -3.77 8.31
N LEU A 120 6.44 -3.08 7.66
CA LEU A 120 6.49 -2.91 6.22
C LEU A 120 6.85 -4.25 5.55
N LYS A 121 5.89 -4.88 4.86
CA LYS A 121 6.13 -6.16 4.17
C LYS A 121 6.65 -5.95 2.75
N THR A 122 6.14 -4.93 2.07
CA THR A 122 6.44 -4.67 0.65
C THR A 122 7.45 -3.56 0.43
N LEU A 123 7.53 -2.58 1.34
CA LEU A 123 8.55 -1.53 1.28
C LEU A 123 9.92 -2.07 1.70
N SER A 124 10.98 -1.53 1.09
CA SER A 124 12.36 -1.90 1.38
C SER A 124 12.70 -1.57 2.83
N THR A 125 13.13 -2.57 3.61
CA THR A 125 13.58 -2.39 5.01
C THR A 125 14.93 -1.71 5.14
N THR A 126 15.65 -1.53 4.04
CA THR A 126 16.96 -0.87 4.01
C THR A 126 16.88 0.61 3.63
N GLU A 127 15.69 1.09 3.26
CA GLU A 127 15.46 2.46 2.85
C GLU A 127 14.81 3.25 3.99
N TYR A 128 15.27 4.49 4.18
CA TYR A 128 14.65 5.43 5.10
C TYR A 128 13.47 6.10 4.39
N TYR A 129 12.35 6.36 5.07
CA TYR A 129 11.22 7.08 4.47
C TYR A 129 10.93 8.33 5.28
N GLU A 130 10.70 9.45 4.60
CA GLU A 130 10.35 10.73 5.22
C GLU A 130 8.91 11.11 4.86
N VAL A 131 8.11 11.46 5.87
CA VAL A 131 6.76 12.00 5.70
C VAL A 131 6.78 13.48 6.01
N ARG A 132 6.32 14.30 5.07
CA ARG A 132 6.21 15.76 5.23
C ARG A 132 4.76 16.14 5.49
N GLY A 133 4.41 16.25 6.76
CA GLY A 133 3.02 16.49 7.17
C GLY A 133 2.45 17.84 6.72
N ASP A 134 3.31 18.80 6.42
CA ASP A 134 2.95 20.11 5.85
C ASP A 134 2.61 20.05 4.35
N GLU A 135 2.96 18.96 3.66
CA GLU A 135 2.66 18.73 2.25
C GLU A 135 1.44 17.82 2.05
N ALA A 136 0.80 17.36 3.13
CA ALA A 136 -0.43 16.58 3.05
C ALA A 136 -1.61 17.46 2.57
N TYR A 137 -2.41 16.94 1.64
CA TYR A 137 -3.52 17.69 1.05
C TYR A 137 -4.77 16.83 0.84
N ARG A 138 -5.93 17.48 0.69
CA ARG A 138 -7.22 16.81 0.49
C ARG A 138 -7.71 16.96 -0.95
N TYR A 139 -8.15 15.86 -1.55
CA TYR A 139 -8.76 15.86 -2.88
C TYR A 139 -9.83 14.76 -2.98
N ASN A 140 -11.03 15.11 -3.48
CA ASN A 140 -12.16 14.18 -3.60
C ASN A 140 -12.40 13.33 -2.33
N GLU A 141 -12.54 14.01 -1.19
CA GLU A 141 -12.75 13.42 0.15
C GLU A 141 -11.56 12.62 0.70
N MET A 142 -10.54 12.32 -0.08
CA MET A 142 -9.36 11.59 0.36
C MET A 142 -8.24 12.53 0.84
N ILE A 143 -7.44 12.07 1.79
CA ILE A 143 -6.23 12.76 2.24
C ILE A 143 -5.02 12.07 1.62
N TYR A 144 -4.21 12.84 0.92
CA TYR A 144 -2.98 12.43 0.26
C TYR A 144 -1.81 12.83 1.13
N VAL A 145 -1.00 11.86 1.53
CA VAL A 145 0.23 12.07 2.30
C VAL A 145 1.42 11.63 1.45
N PRO A 146 2.29 12.57 1.01
CA PRO A 146 3.48 12.21 0.26
C PRO A 146 4.51 11.55 1.18
N ILE A 147 5.11 10.47 0.69
CA ILE A 147 6.17 9.73 1.34
C ILE A 147 7.38 9.75 0.41
N TYR A 148 8.50 10.25 0.92
CA TYR A 148 9.73 10.39 0.17
C TYR A 148 10.68 9.25 0.51
N ALA A 149 11.11 8.51 -0.53
CA ALA A 149 12.25 7.62 -0.43
C ALA A 149 13.53 8.33 -0.92
N PRO A 150 14.63 8.33 -0.16
CA PRO A 150 15.91 8.83 -0.61
C PRO A 150 16.48 7.83 -1.62
N THR A 151 16.30 8.11 -2.91
CA THR A 151 17.16 7.46 -3.90
C THR A 151 18.58 7.97 -3.73
N GLY A 152 19.52 7.09 -3.39
CA GLY A 152 20.94 7.43 -3.46
C GLY A 152 21.33 7.97 -4.84
N ASP A 153 22.30 8.91 -4.90
CA ASP A 153 23.05 9.52 -6.02
C ASP A 153 22.42 9.76 -7.43
N ARG A 154 21.20 9.31 -7.74
CA ARG A 154 20.69 9.24 -9.12
C ARG A 154 19.35 9.94 -9.35
N GLY A 155 18.83 10.67 -8.37
CA GLY A 155 17.90 11.78 -8.61
C GLY A 155 16.51 11.39 -9.13
N LEU A 156 15.92 10.31 -8.62
CA LEU A 156 14.49 10.05 -8.81
C LEU A 156 13.82 9.90 -7.46
N GLN A 157 13.20 10.97 -6.96
CA GLN A 157 12.29 10.88 -5.81
C GLN A 157 11.15 9.93 -6.20
N PHE A 158 11.13 8.71 -5.65
CA PHE A 158 9.90 7.92 -5.66
C PHE A 158 8.98 8.55 -4.62
N ILE A 159 7.87 9.11 -5.10
CA ILE A 159 6.81 9.63 -4.27
C ILE A 159 5.85 8.46 -4.10
N TYR A 160 5.68 8.00 -2.86
CA TYR A 160 4.56 7.14 -2.54
C TYR A 160 3.45 8.02 -1.99
N VAL A 161 2.22 7.65 -2.30
CA VAL A 161 1.04 8.37 -1.82
C VAL A 161 0.28 7.46 -0.89
N ALA A 162 0.15 7.87 0.37
CA ALA A 162 -0.81 7.26 1.27
C ALA A 162 -2.15 8.00 1.14
N VAL A 163 -3.21 7.24 0.85
CA VAL A 163 -4.57 7.74 0.71
C VAL A 163 -5.37 7.28 1.93
N ALA A 164 -5.74 8.21 2.80
CA ALA A 164 -6.67 7.94 3.89
C ALA A 164 -8.08 8.30 3.45
N ASN A 165 -9.02 7.36 3.56
CA ASN A 165 -10.43 7.62 3.30
C ASN A 165 -11.14 7.97 4.63
N PRO A 166 -11.45 9.25 4.88
CA PRO A 166 -12.13 9.67 6.11
C PRO A 166 -13.63 9.37 6.08
N ALA A 167 -14.20 9.08 4.91
CA ALA A 167 -15.64 8.82 4.72
C ALA A 167 -15.99 7.33 4.72
N SER A 168 -15.03 6.43 4.42
CA SER A 168 -15.20 5.00 4.66
C SER A 168 -15.04 4.67 6.14
N ALA A 169 -15.36 3.43 6.50
CA ALA A 169 -15.27 2.94 7.86
C ALA A 169 -13.83 3.14 8.40
N PHE A 170 -13.65 4.15 9.26
CA PHE A 170 -12.59 4.25 10.26
C PHE A 170 -11.13 4.43 9.81
N GLY A 171 -10.84 5.23 8.77
CA GLY A 171 -9.45 5.68 8.53
C GLY A 171 -8.58 4.64 7.82
N ASP A 172 -9.20 3.82 6.97
CA ASP A 172 -8.52 2.98 5.99
C ASP A 172 -7.46 3.81 5.24
N THR A 173 -6.21 3.38 5.36
CA THR A 173 -5.07 4.00 4.69
C THR A 173 -4.43 3.00 3.75
N THR A 174 -4.21 3.43 2.51
CA THR A 174 -3.57 2.60 1.48
C THR A 174 -2.35 3.32 0.92
N ILE A 175 -1.21 2.64 0.84
CA ILE A 175 0.01 3.16 0.23
C ILE A 175 0.09 2.68 -1.23
N PHE A 176 0.29 3.62 -2.15
CA PHE A 176 0.47 3.35 -3.57
C PHE A 176 1.90 3.67 -4.01
N TYR A 177 2.40 2.90 -4.97
CA TYR A 177 3.57 3.28 -5.77
C TYR A 177 3.13 4.22 -6.89
N GLU A 178 3.66 5.45 -6.93
CA GLU A 178 3.43 6.35 -8.07
C GLU A 178 4.27 5.90 -9.27
N GLY A 179 3.61 5.26 -10.25
CA GLY A 179 4.12 5.18 -11.62
C GLY A 179 3.86 6.50 -12.35
N GLU A 180 4.44 6.69 -13.53
CA GLU A 180 4.33 7.95 -14.33
C GLU A 180 2.88 8.43 -14.62
N GLU A 181 1.87 7.61 -14.31
CA GLU A 181 0.45 7.97 -14.40
C GLU A 181 -0.24 7.83 -13.03
N LEU A 182 -0.60 8.98 -12.44
CA LEU A 182 -1.32 9.19 -11.16
C LEU A 182 -2.61 8.35 -10.94
N GLN A 183 -3.06 7.56 -11.92
CA GLN A 183 -4.34 6.87 -11.89
C GLN A 183 -4.27 5.34 -11.79
N SER A 184 -3.08 4.72 -11.84
CA SER A 184 -2.97 3.26 -11.81
C SER A 184 -1.79 2.73 -10.98
N GLY A 185 -1.48 3.39 -9.86
CA GLY A 185 -0.46 2.91 -8.93
C GLY A 185 -0.75 1.49 -8.42
N GLU A 186 0.30 0.67 -8.28
CA GLU A 186 0.18 -0.63 -7.63
C GLU A 186 -0.05 -0.42 -6.12
N ARG A 187 -1.03 -1.13 -5.56
CA ARG A 187 -1.33 -1.12 -4.13
C ARG A 187 -0.24 -1.89 -3.39
N LEU A 188 0.44 -1.24 -2.46
CA LEU A 188 1.57 -1.85 -1.73
C LEU A 188 1.16 -2.36 -0.35
N GLU A 189 0.55 -1.48 0.45
CA GLU A 189 0.18 -1.77 1.84
C GLU A 189 -1.18 -1.16 2.19
N GLU A 190 -1.83 -1.78 3.17
CA GLU A 190 -3.09 -1.36 3.76
C GLU A 190 -2.99 -1.39 5.28
N PHE A 191 -3.44 -0.35 5.95
CA PHE A 191 -3.48 -0.29 7.41
C PHE A 191 -4.57 0.67 7.91
N GLN A 192 -4.92 0.57 9.18
CA GLN A 192 -5.84 1.49 9.85
C GLN A 192 -5.05 2.64 10.46
N ALA A 193 -5.32 3.89 10.08
CA ALA A 193 -4.58 5.05 10.60
C ALA A 193 -4.65 5.15 12.14
N TYR A 194 -5.78 4.77 12.74
CA TYR A 194 -5.97 4.83 14.19
C TYR A 194 -5.10 3.85 14.99
N ASP A 195 -4.58 2.79 14.38
CA ASP A 195 -3.67 1.87 15.05
C ASP A 195 -2.29 2.51 15.31
N TYR A 196 -2.02 3.68 14.70
CA TYR A 196 -0.73 4.36 14.69
C TYR A 196 -0.79 5.82 15.19
N LEU A 197 -1.88 6.25 15.83
CA LEU A 197 -2.07 7.61 16.35
C LEU A 197 -1.84 7.74 17.86
#